data_AF-A0A947D0K4-F1
#
_entry.id   AF-A0A947D0K4-F1
#
_cell.length_a   1.000
_cell.length_b   1.000
_cell.length_c   1.000
_cell.angle_alpha   90.00
_cell.angle_beta   90.00
_cell.angle_gamma   90.00
#
_symmetry.space_group_name_H-M   'P 1'
#
loop_
_entity.id
_entity.type
_entity.pdbx_description
1 polymer ?
#
loop_
_entity_poly.entity_id
_entity_poly.type
_entity_poly.pdbx_seq_one_letter_code
_entity_poly.pdbx_strand_id
1 'polypeptide(L)'
;MRIRYLDRGVESISVWQEQDEVHLPKEGGLAPAFLPQYRALDEITRRPSLDERLPRLLQPDFLDPDLLDPATLTDTRIAVRDQFIAEAARSSGRRKAVLELAASHLEDSVAMDEEVRRSLAVLLRG
;
A
#
# COMPACT_ATOMS: atom_id res chain seq x y z
N MET A 1 -28.58 -22.67 34.66
CA MET A 1 -27.91 -22.68 33.35
C MET A 1 -27.52 -21.25 33.01
N ARG A 2 -26.22 -21.00 32.80
CA ARG A 2 -25.63 -19.68 32.52
C ARG A 2 -25.78 -19.35 31.04
N ILE A 3 -26.26 -18.16 30.74
CA ILE A 3 -25.79 -17.40 29.57
C ILE A 3 -25.49 -16.00 30.09
N ARG A 4 -24.22 -15.63 29.94
CA ARG A 4 -23.63 -14.34 30.30
C ARG A 4 -23.12 -13.71 29.01
N TYR A 5 -23.47 -12.44 28.84
CA TYR A 5 -22.89 -11.36 28.02
C TYR A 5 -22.93 -11.44 26.49
N LEU A 6 -23.79 -10.59 25.92
CA LEU A 6 -23.43 -9.70 24.83
C LEU A 6 -23.60 -8.27 25.37
N ASP A 7 -22.51 -7.67 25.80
CA ASP A 7 -22.45 -6.28 26.25
C ASP A 7 -22.52 -5.33 25.03
N ARG A 8 -23.29 -4.25 25.22
CA ARG A 8 -23.38 -3.02 24.43
C ARG A 8 -23.99 -3.11 23.03
N GLY A 9 -25.28 -2.78 22.97
CA GLY A 9 -25.96 -2.30 21.77
C GLY A 9 -26.99 -1.25 22.15
N VAL A 10 -26.76 0.00 21.71
CA VAL A 10 -27.67 1.16 21.72
C VAL A 10 -28.05 1.71 23.13
N GLU A 11 -27.33 2.75 23.58
CA GLU A 11 -27.59 3.45 24.86
C GLU A 11 -28.80 4.41 24.82
N SER A 12 -29.39 4.72 23.67
CA SER A 12 -30.66 5.45 23.60
C SER A 12 -31.32 5.33 22.23
N ILE A 13 -32.65 5.32 22.21
CA ILE A 13 -33.48 5.49 21.02
C ILE A 13 -34.13 6.87 21.18
N SER A 14 -33.66 7.87 20.44
CA SER A 14 -34.35 9.15 20.33
C SER A 14 -35.43 9.03 19.27
N VAL A 15 -36.70 9.12 19.69
CA VAL A 15 -37.83 9.28 18.78
C VAL A 15 -37.89 10.75 18.41
N TRP A 16 -37.67 11.06 17.13
CA TRP A 16 -37.68 12.43 16.60
C TRP A 16 -39.12 12.96 16.58
N GLN A 17 -39.35 14.14 17.15
CA GLN A 17 -40.63 14.83 17.09
C GLN A 17 -40.57 15.95 16.05
N GLU A 18 -41.73 16.24 15.43
CA GLU A 18 -41.92 17.13 14.28
C GLU A 18 -41.47 18.60 14.50
N GLN A 19 -41.08 18.97 15.73
CA GLN A 19 -40.62 20.32 16.10
C GLN A 19 -39.09 20.45 16.19
N ASP A 20 -38.34 19.38 15.97
CA ASP A 20 -36.89 19.46 15.81
C ASP A 20 -36.59 20.07 14.43
N GLU A 21 -36.66 21.40 14.35
CA GLU A 21 -36.23 22.19 13.17
C GLU A 21 -34.72 22.03 12.97
N VAL A 22 -34.33 20.90 12.41
CA VAL A 22 -33.00 20.69 11.85
C VAL A 22 -32.92 21.57 10.63
N HIS A 23 -32.20 22.69 10.76
CA HIS A 23 -31.66 23.39 9.61
C HIS A 23 -30.97 22.37 8.71
N LEU A 24 -31.56 22.10 7.55
CA LEU A 24 -30.96 21.25 6.52
C LEU A 24 -29.51 21.72 6.34
N PRO A 25 -28.51 20.81 6.37
CA PRO A 25 -27.17 21.19 5.97
C PRO A 25 -27.27 21.80 4.57
N LYS A 26 -26.74 23.01 4.40
CA LYS A 26 -26.80 23.77 3.14
C LYS A 26 -26.53 22.81 1.99
N GLU A 27 -27.46 22.71 1.05
CA GLU A 27 -27.33 21.87 -0.13
C GLU A 27 -25.95 22.09 -0.74
N GLY A 28 -25.07 21.09 -0.55
CA GLY A 28 -23.80 21.05 -1.25
C GLY A 28 -24.14 21.06 -2.73
N GLY A 29 -23.54 21.99 -3.48
CA GLY A 29 -23.87 22.23 -4.88
C GLY A 29 -23.97 20.93 -5.67
N LEU A 30 -24.95 20.87 -6.58
CA LEU A 30 -25.21 19.74 -7.47
C LEU A 30 -23.89 19.10 -7.90
N ALA A 31 -23.72 17.82 -7.57
CA ALA A 31 -22.60 17.03 -8.09
C ALA A 31 -22.59 17.20 -9.62
N PRO A 32 -21.41 17.42 -10.24
CA PRO A 32 -21.35 17.62 -11.68
C PRO A 32 -21.99 16.42 -12.37
N ALA A 33 -22.88 16.71 -13.33
CA ALA A 33 -23.52 15.67 -14.11
C ALA A 33 -22.44 14.77 -14.73
N PHE A 34 -22.50 13.47 -14.43
CA PHE A 34 -21.63 12.50 -15.07
C PHE A 34 -21.99 12.43 -16.55
N LEU A 35 -21.21 13.11 -17.38
CA LEU A 35 -21.26 13.00 -18.83
C LEU A 35 -20.29 11.89 -19.24
N PRO A 36 -20.78 10.69 -19.63
CA PRO A 36 -19.90 9.66 -20.14
C PRO A 36 -19.17 10.21 -21.37
N GLN A 37 -17.84 10.28 -21.28
CA GLN A 37 -17.01 10.61 -22.42
C GLN A 37 -17.21 9.52 -23.49
N TYR A 38 -17.52 9.93 -24.72
CA TYR A 38 -17.60 9.00 -25.84
C TYR A 38 -16.21 8.38 -26.05
N ARG A 39 -16.08 7.11 -25.67
CA ARG A 39 -14.93 6.28 -26.01
C ARG A 39 -15.38 5.33 -27.11
N ALA A 40 -14.50 5.07 -28.08
CA ALA A 40 -14.80 4.09 -29.12
C ALA A 40 -15.15 2.76 -28.45
N LEU A 41 -16.21 2.09 -28.91
CA LEU A 41 -16.69 0.82 -28.35
C LEU A 41 -15.54 -0.20 -28.25
N ASP A 42 -14.63 -0.18 -29.22
CA ASP A 42 -13.41 -0.98 -29.26
C ASP A 42 -12.49 -0.80 -28.06
N GLU A 43 -12.38 0.40 -27.46
CA GLU A 43 -11.57 0.63 -26.26
C GLU A 43 -12.22 0.04 -25.00
N ILE A 44 -13.55 -0.09 -25.00
CA ILE A 44 -14.31 -0.69 -23.90
C ILE A 44 -14.31 -2.21 -24.02
N THR A 45 -14.42 -2.74 -25.25
CA THR A 45 -14.47 -4.18 -25.52
C THR A 45 -13.09 -4.83 -25.60
N ARG A 46 -12.04 -4.08 -25.96
CA ARG A 46 -10.64 -4.56 -25.97
C ARG A 46 -9.88 -4.06 -24.74
N ARG A 47 -10.47 -4.21 -23.56
CA ARG A 47 -9.69 -4.02 -22.33
C ARG A 47 -8.57 -5.05 -22.33
N PRO A 48 -7.31 -4.61 -22.18
CA PRO A 48 -6.21 -5.56 -22.16
C PRO A 48 -6.40 -6.52 -20.99
N SER A 49 -6.21 -7.81 -21.27
CA SER A 49 -6.37 -8.87 -20.29
C SER A 49 -5.38 -8.68 -19.13
N LEU A 50 -5.63 -9.37 -18.00
CA LEU A 50 -4.68 -9.33 -16.89
C LEU A 50 -3.29 -9.79 -17.34
N ASP A 51 -3.22 -10.83 -18.17
CA ASP A 51 -1.98 -11.36 -18.74
C ASP A 51 -1.28 -10.38 -19.68
N GLU A 52 -2.04 -9.58 -20.45
CA GLU A 52 -1.49 -8.52 -21.30
C GLU A 52 -0.97 -7.33 -20.50
N ARG A 53 -1.53 -7.09 -19.30
CA ARG A 53 -1.12 -6.01 -18.40
C ARG A 53 0.00 -6.42 -17.45
N LEU A 54 0.09 -7.70 -17.10
CA LEU A 54 1.01 -8.24 -16.10
C LEU A 54 2.46 -7.86 -16.37
N PRO A 55 2.98 -7.97 -17.60
CA PRO A 55 4.37 -7.63 -17.90
C PRO A 55 4.69 -6.18 -17.52
N ARG A 56 3.81 -5.22 -17.86
CA ARG A 56 4.01 -3.79 -17.53
C ARG A 56 3.86 -3.48 -16.03
N LEU A 57 3.13 -4.32 -15.29
CA LEU A 57 2.94 -4.15 -13.84
C LEU A 57 4.08 -4.78 -13.03
N LEU A 58 4.66 -5.87 -13.53
CA LEU A 58 5.75 -6.60 -12.88
C LEU A 58 7.13 -6.12 -13.32
N GLN A 59 7.24 -5.59 -14.55
CA GLN A 59 8.44 -4.99 -15.10
C GLN A 59 8.12 -3.55 -15.45
N PRO A 60 8.27 -2.61 -14.50
CA PRO A 60 8.22 -1.20 -14.83
C PRO A 60 9.30 -0.91 -15.88
N ASP A 61 8.98 -0.15 -16.93
CA ASP A 61 9.94 0.19 -18.02
C ASP A 61 11.22 0.89 -17.53
N PHE A 62 11.23 1.37 -16.27
CA PHE A 62 12.35 2.03 -15.61
C PHE A 62 13.16 1.14 -14.65
N LEU A 63 12.74 -0.11 -14.44
CA LEU A 63 13.42 -1.02 -13.52
C LEU A 63 14.59 -1.69 -14.25
N ASP A 64 15.78 -1.61 -13.65
CA ASP A 64 16.95 -2.34 -14.12
C ASP A 64 16.63 -3.85 -14.15
N PRO A 65 16.75 -4.55 -15.29
CA PRO A 65 16.45 -5.97 -15.41
C PRO A 65 17.20 -6.85 -14.41
N ASP A 66 18.40 -6.43 -14.02
CA ASP A 66 19.24 -7.18 -13.07
C ASP A 66 18.62 -7.21 -11.67
N LEU A 67 17.78 -6.23 -11.32
CA LEU A 67 17.05 -6.18 -10.04
C LEU A 67 15.87 -7.17 -9.97
N LEU A 68 15.57 -7.88 -11.05
CA LEU A 68 14.59 -8.98 -11.03
C LEU A 68 15.19 -10.26 -10.44
N ASP A 69 16.53 -10.40 -10.44
CA ASP A 69 17.20 -11.51 -9.79
C ASP A 69 17.20 -11.32 -8.27
N PRO A 70 16.68 -12.28 -7.47
CA PRO A 70 16.56 -12.10 -6.03
C PRO A 70 17.90 -11.92 -5.30
N ALA A 71 18.97 -12.56 -5.77
CA ALA A 71 20.30 -12.41 -5.18
C ALA A 71 20.85 -11.01 -5.45
N THR A 72 20.80 -10.57 -6.71
CA THR A 72 21.23 -9.24 -7.14
C THR A 72 20.44 -8.13 -6.43
N LEU A 73 19.13 -8.30 -6.28
CA LEU A 73 18.28 -7.37 -5.54
C LEU A 73 18.66 -7.27 -4.06
N THR A 74 18.96 -8.41 -3.42
CA THR A 74 19.39 -8.45 -2.01
C THR A 74 20.75 -7.76 -1.83
N ASP A 75 21.72 -8.09 -2.68
CA ASP A 75 23.07 -7.51 -2.65
C ASP A 75 23.03 -6.00 -2.89
N THR A 76 22.20 -5.56 -3.85
CA THR A 76 21.99 -4.13 -4.13
C THR A 76 21.40 -3.41 -2.92
N ARG A 77 20.39 -3.98 -2.25
CA ARG A 77 19.81 -3.38 -1.05
C ARG A 77 20.83 -3.24 0.08
N ILE A 78 21.67 -4.24 0.29
CA ILE A 78 22.76 -4.21 1.28
C ILE A 78 23.75 -3.08 0.93
N ALA A 79 24.17 -3.00 -0.33
CA ALA A 79 25.10 -1.96 -0.78
C ALA A 79 24.52 -0.54 -0.61
N VAL A 80 23.24 -0.33 -0.96
CA VAL A 80 22.58 0.98 -0.81
C VAL A 80 22.40 1.35 0.67
N ARG A 81 22.05 0.38 1.53
CA ARG A 81 21.96 0.58 2.98
C ARG A 81 23.31 1.07 3.52
N ASP A 82 24.40 0.40 3.16
CA ASP A 82 25.74 0.75 3.64
C ASP A 82 26.17 2.15 3.15
N GLN A 83 25.78 2.52 1.93
CA GLN A 83 25.96 3.89 1.43
C GLN A 83 25.18 4.92 2.24
N PHE A 84 23.91 4.65 2.59
CA PHE A 84 23.12 5.55 3.42
C PHE A 84 23.69 5.69 4.83
N ILE A 85 24.18 4.61 5.43
CA ILE A 85 24.86 4.66 6.74
C ILE A 85 26.12 5.52 6.65
N ALA A 86 26.96 5.31 5.63
CA ALA A 86 28.19 6.08 5.43
C ALA A 86 27.91 7.58 5.18
N GLU A 87 26.85 7.90 4.44
CA GLU A 87 26.45 9.28 4.15
C GLU A 87 25.76 9.94 5.35
N ALA A 88 24.99 9.19 6.14
CA ALA A 88 24.40 9.65 7.39
C ALA A 88 25.48 10.04 8.39
N ALA A 89 26.57 9.26 8.48
CA ALA A 89 27.71 9.55 9.35
C ALA A 89 28.40 10.89 9.03
N ARG A 90 28.35 11.32 7.76
CA ARG A 90 28.88 12.62 7.30
C ARG A 90 27.86 13.76 7.32
N SER A 91 26.58 13.43 7.54
CA SER A 91 25.47 14.38 7.49
C SER A 91 25.04 14.83 8.89
N SER A 92 24.25 15.91 8.96
CA SER A 92 23.70 16.42 10.21
C SER A 92 22.22 16.82 10.08
N GLY A 93 21.55 16.96 11.23
CA GLY A 93 20.15 17.39 11.31
C GLY A 93 19.17 16.48 10.57
N ARG A 94 18.22 17.09 9.87
CA ARG A 94 17.14 16.37 9.17
C ARG A 94 17.66 15.39 8.11
N ARG A 95 18.74 15.74 7.40
CA ARG A 95 19.32 14.89 6.36
C ARG A 95 19.85 13.58 6.94
N LYS A 96 20.56 13.66 8.07
CA LYS A 96 21.02 12.47 8.80
C LYS A 96 19.86 11.58 9.20
N ALA A 97 18.83 12.14 9.81
CA ALA A 97 17.64 11.39 10.25
C ALA A 97 16.93 10.67 9.08
N VAL A 98 16.82 11.31 7.92
CA VAL A 98 16.21 10.70 6.72
C VAL A 98 17.07 9.55 6.18
N LEU A 99 18.38 9.71 6.15
CA LEU A 99 19.30 8.66 5.68
C LEU A 99 19.33 7.46 6.64
N GLU A 100 19.31 7.69 7.95
CA GLU A 100 19.22 6.63 8.96
C GLU A 100 17.90 5.87 8.85
N LEU A 101 16.78 6.57 8.66
CA LEU A 101 15.48 5.95 8.45
C LEU A 101 15.42 5.15 7.13
N ALA A 102 16.03 5.68 6.06
CA ALA A 102 16.10 4.95 4.79
C ALA A 102 16.94 3.67 4.92
N ALA A 103 18.06 3.73 5.66
CA ALA A 103 18.89 2.57 5.95
C ALA A 103 18.12 1.51 6.78
N SER A 104 17.36 1.93 7.79
CA SER A 104 16.58 0.98 8.60
C SER A 104 15.51 0.27 7.78
N HIS A 105 14.82 0.98 6.87
CA HIS A 105 13.83 0.35 5.99
C HIS A 105 14.45 -0.70 5.04
N LEU A 106 15.67 -0.46 4.56
CA LEU A 106 16.40 -1.44 3.75
C LEU A 106 16.82 -2.66 4.58
N GLU A 107 17.21 -2.44 5.83
CA GLU A 107 17.55 -3.53 6.76
C GLU A 107 16.33 -4.42 7.05
N ASP A 108 15.19 -3.82 7.36
CA ASP A 108 13.92 -4.54 7.56
C ASP A 108 13.55 -5.37 6.32
N SER A 109 13.70 -4.78 5.13
CA SER A 109 13.41 -5.47 3.86
C SER A 109 14.30 -6.69 3.64
N VAL A 110 15.59 -6.60 3.95
CA VAL A 110 16.53 -7.73 3.85
C VAL A 110 16.17 -8.83 4.86
N ALA A 111 15.78 -8.46 6.08
CA ALA A 111 15.35 -9.42 7.10
C ALA A 111 14.09 -10.18 6.68
N MET A 112 13.11 -9.49 6.09
CA MET A 112 11.88 -10.11 5.56
C MET A 112 12.18 -11.08 4.42
N ASP A 113 13.07 -10.73 3.49
CA ASP A 113 13.45 -11.64 2.39
C ASP A 113 14.12 -12.92 2.91
N GLU A 114 14.96 -12.82 3.96
CA GLU A 114 15.55 -13.99 4.61
C GLU A 114 14.50 -14.86 5.32
N GLU A 115 13.49 -14.24 5.95
CA GLU A 115 12.36 -14.97 6.55
C GLU A 115 11.52 -15.70 5.49
N VAL A 116 11.21 -15.05 4.37
CA VAL A 116 10.47 -15.66 3.25
C VAL A 116 11.25 -16.84 2.67
N ARG A 117 12.56 -16.68 2.42
CA ARG A 117 13.42 -17.76 1.90
C ARG A 117 13.47 -18.94 2.85
N ARG A 118 13.63 -18.71 4.16
CA ARG A 118 13.59 -19.78 5.17
C ARG A 118 12.23 -20.48 5.20
N SER A 119 11.14 -19.74 5.15
CA SER A 119 9.77 -20.29 5.17
C SER A 119 9.50 -21.14 3.93
N LEU A 120 9.91 -20.67 2.75
CA LEU A 120 9.81 -21.44 1.50
C LEU A 120 10.66 -22.70 1.53
N ALA A 121 11.88 -22.63 2.06
CA ALA A 121 12.76 -23.80 2.19
C ALA A 121 12.16 -24.86 3.14
N VAL A 122 11.48 -24.44 4.21
CA VAL A 122 10.73 -25.35 5.10
C VAL A 122 9.56 -25.98 4.35
N LEU A 123 8.78 -25.19 3.62
CA LEU A 123 7.63 -25.68 2.83
C LEU A 123 8.05 -26.72 1.77
N LEU A 124 9.16 -26.48 1.06
CA LEU A 124 9.66 -27.37 0.01
C LEU A 124 10.38 -28.63 0.53
N ARG A 125 10.70 -28.68 1.83
CA ARG A 125 11.27 -29.87 2.49
C ARG A 125 10.21 -30.78 3.13
N GLY A 126 8.96 -30.34 3.17
CA GLY A 126 7.79 -31.16 3.54
C GLY A 126 7.18 -31.87 2.34
#